data_AF-A0AAE2CI63-F1
#
_entry.id   AF-A0AAE2CI63-F1
#
_cell.length_a   1.000
_cell.length_b   1.000
_cell.length_c   1.000
_cell.angle_alpha   90.00
_cell.angle_beta   90.00
_cell.angle_gamma   90.00
#
_symmetry.space_group_name_H-M   'P 1'
#
loop_
_entity.id
_entity.type
_entity.pdbx_description
1 polymer ?
#
loop_
_entity_poly.entity_id
_entity_poly.type
_entity_poly.pdbx_seq_one_letter_code
_entity_poly.pdbx_strand_id
1 'polypeptide(L)'
;MKFYSSSGEGSSAASVQPKKSSQIGPINLFFRKEPTEITQQRRGKEAYAMDEAKKKLRENAIKKFARWMYDAGLPFNAVNYDSLGPAIEAFGQYGAGMKPPSYYEIRVKYLKKELEHTNNILKS
;
A
#
# COMPACT_ATOMS: atom_id res chain seq x y z
N MET A 1 -39.44 -30.74 -13.14
CA MET A 1 -40.89 -30.60 -13.44
C MET A 1 -41.56 -30.09 -12.18
N LYS A 2 -42.23 -28.94 -12.12
CA LYS A 2 -43.03 -28.21 -13.12
C LYS A 2 -42.70 -26.70 -13.12
N PHE A 3 -42.82 -26.11 -14.31
CA PHE A 3 -42.83 -24.68 -14.60
C PHE A 3 -44.23 -24.11 -14.31
N TYR A 4 -44.31 -22.83 -13.92
CA TYR A 4 -45.34 -21.89 -14.42
C TYR A 4 -44.83 -20.45 -14.32
N SER A 5 -44.79 -19.78 -15.48
CA SER A 5 -44.71 -18.33 -15.64
C SER A 5 -45.99 -17.64 -15.17
N SER A 6 -45.88 -16.40 -14.69
CA SER A 6 -46.80 -15.33 -15.09
C SER A 6 -46.16 -13.96 -14.89
N SER A 7 -46.30 -13.14 -15.91
CA SER A 7 -45.78 -11.80 -16.08
C SER A 7 -46.48 -10.77 -15.19
N GLY A 8 -45.72 -9.78 -14.74
CA GLY A 8 -46.24 -8.57 -14.10
C GLY A 8 -45.23 -7.45 -14.30
N GLU A 9 -45.45 -6.66 -15.35
CA GLU A 9 -44.72 -5.43 -15.66
C GLU A 9 -44.98 -4.38 -14.57
N GLY A 10 -43.91 -3.81 -14.05
CA GLY A 10 -43.93 -2.74 -13.06
C GLY A 10 -42.64 -1.95 -13.17
N SER A 11 -42.48 -1.25 -14.30
CA SER A 11 -41.36 -0.34 -14.53
C SER A 11 -41.50 0.86 -13.60
N SER A 12 -40.64 0.95 -12.58
CA SER A 12 -40.38 2.19 -11.86
C SER A 12 -38.88 2.41 -11.89
N ALA A 13 -38.46 3.18 -12.90
CA ALA A 13 -37.11 3.69 -13.01
C ALA A 13 -36.76 4.40 -11.69
N ALA A 14 -35.86 3.81 -10.92
CA ALA A 14 -35.24 4.47 -9.79
C ALA A 14 -34.48 5.68 -10.35
N SER A 15 -35.05 6.86 -10.17
CA SER A 15 -34.43 8.12 -10.54
C SER A 15 -33.13 8.27 -9.74
N VAL A 16 -32.01 8.23 -10.45
CA VAL A 16 -30.72 8.68 -9.91
C VAL A 16 -30.89 10.16 -9.59
N GLN A 17 -31.07 10.49 -8.31
CA GLN A 17 -31.17 11.88 -7.90
C GLN A 17 -29.82 12.59 -8.17
N PRO A 18 -29.81 13.69 -8.95
CA PRO A 18 -28.62 14.49 -9.10
C PRO A 18 -28.25 15.10 -7.74
N LYS A 19 -26.97 15.03 -7.38
CA LYS A 19 -26.43 15.66 -6.16
C LYS A 19 -26.89 17.12 -6.13
N LYS A 20 -27.55 17.52 -5.04
CA LYS A 20 -27.98 18.92 -4.78
C LYS A 20 -26.80 19.85 -5.08
N SER A 21 -26.92 20.67 -6.12
CA SER A 21 -25.99 21.77 -6.35
C SER A 21 -26.14 22.73 -5.18
N SER A 22 -25.09 22.87 -4.36
CA SER A 22 -25.09 23.79 -3.24
C SER A 22 -25.57 25.16 -3.72
N GLN A 23 -26.61 25.73 -3.10
CA GLN A 23 -27.06 27.08 -3.40
C GLN A 23 -25.93 28.05 -3.03
N ILE A 24 -25.17 28.48 -4.04
CA ILE A 24 -24.11 29.49 -3.91
C ILE A 24 -24.83 30.82 -3.79
N GLY A 25 -25.09 31.26 -2.56
CA GLY A 25 -25.71 32.57 -2.31
C GLY A 25 -24.84 33.73 -2.80
N PRO A 26 -25.41 34.94 -2.99
CA PRO A 26 -24.73 36.10 -3.60
C PRO A 26 -23.42 36.48 -2.90
N ILE A 27 -23.36 36.30 -1.58
CA ILE A 27 -22.17 36.56 -0.77
C ILE A 27 -20.98 35.67 -1.15
N ASN A 28 -21.22 34.43 -1.60
CA ASN A 28 -20.17 33.48 -1.95
C ASN A 28 -19.43 33.85 -3.25
N LEU A 29 -19.96 34.76 -4.07
CA LEU A 29 -19.25 35.28 -5.24
C LEU A 29 -18.06 36.15 -4.82
N PHE A 30 -18.20 36.91 -3.73
CA PHE A 30 -17.15 37.83 -3.24
C PHE A 30 -16.04 37.13 -2.46
N PHE A 31 -16.27 35.91 -1.97
CA PHE A 31 -15.29 35.11 -1.22
C PHE A 31 -14.80 33.88 -1.99
N ARG A 32 -15.07 33.82 -3.30
CA ARG A 32 -14.65 32.70 -4.14
C ARG A 32 -13.14 32.75 -4.34
N LYS A 33 -12.42 31.80 -3.74
CA LYS A 33 -11.00 31.61 -4.01
C LYS A 33 -10.77 31.33 -5.49
N GLU A 34 -9.69 31.86 -6.04
CA GLU A 34 -9.32 31.62 -7.42
C GLU A 34 -9.11 30.11 -7.66
N PRO A 35 -9.48 29.57 -8.84
CA PRO A 35 -9.39 28.13 -9.13
C PRO A 35 -7.99 27.54 -8.89
N THR A 36 -6.94 28.34 -9.06
CA THR A 36 -5.54 28.00 -8.80
C THR A 36 -5.26 27.78 -7.32
N GLU A 37 -5.76 28.64 -6.44
CA GLU A 37 -5.63 28.52 -4.98
C GLU A 37 -6.38 27.30 -4.43
N ILE A 38 -7.58 27.02 -4.98
CA ILE A 38 -8.36 25.82 -4.61
C ILE A 38 -7.58 24.56 -4.99
N THR A 39 -6.96 24.54 -6.18
CA THR A 39 -6.17 23.39 -6.66
C THR A 39 -4.90 23.19 -5.84
N GLN A 40 -4.19 24.26 -5.50
CA GLN A 40 -3.00 24.21 -4.63
C GLN A 40 -3.35 23.74 -3.22
N GLN A 41 -4.43 24.26 -2.63
CA GLN A 41 -4.88 23.86 -1.30
C GLN A 41 -5.34 22.39 -1.27
N ARG A 42 -6.00 21.89 -2.32
CA ARG A 42 -6.35 20.47 -2.47
C ARG A 42 -5.12 19.60 -2.59
N ARG A 43 -4.17 19.95 -3.47
CA ARG A 43 -2.88 19.25 -3.62
C ARG A 43 -2.09 19.21 -2.32
N GLY A 44 -2.06 20.30 -1.55
CA GLY A 44 -1.39 20.35 -0.25
C GLY A 44 -2.04 19.44 0.79
N LYS A 45 -3.37 19.41 0.86
CA LYS A 45 -4.12 18.49 1.73
C LYS A 45 -3.94 17.03 1.32
N GLU A 46 -3.97 16.75 0.01
CA GLU A 46 -3.75 15.41 -0.55
C GLU A 46 -2.33 14.93 -0.29
N ALA A 47 -1.31 15.79 -0.47
CA ALA A 47 0.08 15.47 -0.16
C ALA A 47 0.27 15.18 1.34
N TYR A 48 -0.33 15.98 2.22
CA TYR A 48 -0.30 15.74 3.67
C TYR A 48 -1.01 14.44 4.07
N ALA A 49 -2.19 14.16 3.50
CA ALA A 49 -2.91 12.92 3.74
C ALA A 49 -2.13 11.69 3.24
N MET A 50 -1.43 11.81 2.10
CA MET A 50 -0.54 10.78 1.58
C MET A 50 0.68 10.57 2.48
N ASP A 51 1.24 11.63 3.06
CA ASP A 51 2.33 11.53 4.03
C ASP A 51 1.88 10.82 5.32
N GLU A 52 0.70 11.16 5.84
CA GLU A 52 0.13 10.50 7.03
C GLU A 52 -0.18 9.02 6.76
N ALA A 53 -0.73 8.70 5.59
CA ALA A 53 -0.97 7.32 5.18
C ALA A 53 0.35 6.52 5.07
N LYS A 54 1.41 7.10 4.48
CA LYS A 54 2.73 6.49 4.40
C LYS A 54 3.33 6.25 5.80
N LYS A 55 3.17 7.19 6.73
CA LYS A 55 3.61 7.02 8.13
C LYS A 55 2.92 5.85 8.81
N LYS A 56 1.59 5.73 8.69
CA LYS A 56 0.81 4.61 9.25
C LYS A 56 1.21 3.27 8.63
N LEU A 57 1.44 3.23 7.31
CA LEU A 57 1.93 2.04 6.63
C LEU A 57 3.32 1.63 7.13
N ARG A 58 4.23 2.60 7.28
CA ARG A 58 5.58 2.37 7.81
C ARG A 58 5.54 1.85 9.24
N GLU A 59 4.74 2.46 10.11
CA GLU A 59 4.60 2.04 11.50
C GLU A 59 4.11 0.59 11.60
N ASN A 60 3.08 0.23 10.82
CA ASN A 60 2.57 -1.13 10.76
C ASN A 60 3.61 -2.13 10.23
N ALA A 61 4.37 -1.75 9.19
CA ALA A 61 5.44 -2.58 8.65
C ALA A 61 6.54 -2.83 9.69
N ILE A 62 6.99 -1.79 10.40
CA ILE A 62 8.00 -1.90 11.45
C ILE A 62 7.50 -2.77 12.60
N LYS A 63 6.25 -2.60 13.03
CA LYS A 63 5.66 -3.45 14.10
C LYS A 63 5.67 -4.93 13.73
N LYS A 64 5.29 -5.27 12.50
CA LYS A 64 5.30 -6.65 12.00
C LYS A 64 6.73 -7.19 11.85
N PHE A 65 7.65 -6.37 11.35
CA PHE A 65 9.06 -6.72 11.23
C PHE A 65 9.69 -6.98 12.60
N ALA A 66 9.46 -6.10 13.58
CA ALA A 66 9.95 -6.28 14.96
C ALA A 66 9.41 -7.56 15.60
N ARG A 67 8.12 -7.89 15.39
CA ARG A 67 7.54 -9.14 15.85
C ARG A 67 8.23 -10.35 15.21
N TRP A 68 8.42 -10.33 13.90
CA TRP A 68 9.11 -11.40 13.19
C TRP A 68 10.57 -11.56 13.65
N MET A 69 11.30 -10.46 13.84
CA MET A 69 12.67 -10.51 14.39
C MET A 69 12.72 -11.15 15.77
N TYR A 70 11.78 -10.79 16.66
CA TYR A 70 11.67 -11.37 17.99
C TYR A 70 11.39 -12.88 17.93
N ASP A 71 10.40 -13.29 17.11
CA ASP A 71 10.04 -14.70 16.94
C ASP A 71 11.18 -15.52 16.32
N ALA A 72 11.96 -14.93 15.41
CA ALA A 72 13.11 -15.56 14.76
C ALA A 72 14.40 -15.53 15.60
N GLY A 73 14.41 -14.85 16.75
CA GLY A 73 15.59 -14.72 17.60
C GLY A 73 16.73 -13.88 16.98
N LEU A 74 16.40 -12.90 16.14
CA LEU A 74 17.40 -12.05 15.51
C LEU A 74 17.97 -11.02 16.51
N PRO A 75 19.30 -10.81 16.54
CA PRO A 75 19.90 -9.77 17.39
C PRO A 75 19.50 -8.39 16.89
N PHE A 76 19.35 -7.42 17.80
CA PHE A 76 18.95 -6.04 17.43
C PHE A 76 19.89 -5.39 16.42
N ASN A 77 21.18 -5.75 16.43
CA ASN A 77 22.16 -5.23 15.48
C ASN A 77 21.89 -5.65 14.03
N ALA A 78 21.00 -6.64 13.78
CA ALA A 78 20.64 -7.07 12.44
C ALA A 78 20.06 -5.93 11.58
N VAL A 79 19.48 -4.91 12.20
CA VAL A 79 18.93 -3.74 11.48
C VAL A 79 20.00 -2.80 10.91
N ASN A 80 21.25 -2.93 11.39
CA ASN A 80 22.37 -2.09 10.95
C ASN A 80 23.17 -2.73 9.81
N TYR A 81 22.80 -3.93 9.35
CA TYR A 81 23.48 -4.53 8.22
C TYR A 81 23.06 -3.86 6.91
N ASP A 82 24.05 -3.51 6.09
CA ASP A 82 23.85 -2.87 4.79
C ASP A 82 22.96 -3.68 3.85
N SER A 83 22.88 -5.00 4.06
CA SER A 83 22.03 -5.91 3.29
C SER A 83 20.52 -5.72 3.53
N LEU A 84 20.11 -5.10 4.66
CA LEU A 84 18.69 -4.94 4.98
C LEU A 84 17.99 -3.95 4.02
N GLY A 85 18.65 -2.86 3.65
CA GLY A 85 18.09 -1.85 2.74
C GLY A 85 17.71 -2.44 1.38
N PRO A 86 18.65 -3.07 0.66
CA PRO A 86 18.37 -3.75 -0.61
C PRO A 86 17.31 -4.86 -0.49
N ALA A 87 17.27 -5.60 0.61
CA ALA A 87 16.25 -6.62 0.84
C ALA A 87 14.84 -6.01 0.94
N ILE A 88 14.67 -4.94 1.72
CA ILE A 88 13.39 -4.23 1.85
C ILE A 88 12.97 -3.63 0.50
N GLU A 89 13.91 -3.06 -0.25
CA GLU A 89 13.63 -2.52 -1.58
C GLU A 89 13.12 -3.61 -2.53
N ALA A 90 13.79 -4.76 -2.60
CA ALA A 90 13.37 -5.87 -3.44
C ALA A 90 11.97 -6.38 -3.08
N PHE A 91 11.65 -6.50 -1.78
CA PHE A 91 10.29 -6.85 -1.34
C PHE A 91 9.26 -5.78 -1.70
N GLY A 92 9.63 -4.50 -1.58
CA GLY A 92 8.78 -3.37 -1.97
C GLY A 92 8.50 -3.32 -3.48
N GLN A 93 9.50 -3.60 -4.30
CA GLN A 93 9.38 -3.67 -5.77
C GLN A 93 8.49 -4.83 -6.22
N TYR A 94 8.57 -5.99 -5.55
CA TYR A 94 7.63 -7.09 -5.81
C TYR A 94 6.19 -6.69 -5.46
N GLY A 95 6.00 -6.06 -4.29
CA GLY A 95 4.70 -5.57 -3.83
C GLY A 95 3.88 -6.59 -3.05
N ALA A 96 2.59 -6.29 -2.88
CA ALA A 96 1.68 -7.12 -2.09
C ALA A 96 1.41 -8.48 -2.80
N GLY A 97 1.34 -9.56 -2.01
CA GLY A 97 1.04 -10.90 -2.52
C GLY A 97 2.26 -11.80 -2.72
N MET A 98 3.47 -11.33 -2.38
CA MET A 98 4.65 -12.20 -2.34
C MET A 98 4.41 -13.35 -1.36
N LYS A 99 4.60 -14.58 -1.83
CA LYS A 99 4.62 -15.74 -0.94
C LYS A 99 5.92 -15.72 -0.14
N PRO A 100 5.89 -16.00 1.17
CA PRO A 100 7.10 -16.19 1.94
C PRO A 100 7.99 -17.26 1.29
N PRO A 101 9.32 -17.07 1.27
CA PRO A 101 10.23 -18.10 0.79
C PRO A 101 10.06 -19.41 1.56
N SER A 102 10.13 -20.53 0.86
CA SER A 102 10.16 -21.84 1.50
C SER A 102 11.53 -22.11 2.14
N TYR A 103 11.55 -22.99 3.14
CA TYR A 103 12.78 -23.44 3.78
C TYR A 103 13.79 -24.00 2.77
N TYR A 104 13.31 -24.76 1.78
CA TYR A 104 14.15 -25.35 0.74
C TYR A 104 14.81 -24.27 -0.15
N GLU A 105 14.05 -23.27 -0.57
CA GLU A 105 14.59 -22.17 -1.39
C GLU A 105 15.71 -21.44 -0.66
N ILE A 106 15.48 -21.07 0.60
CA ILE A 106 16.48 -20.35 1.40
C ILE A 106 17.71 -21.21 1.62
N ARG A 107 17.56 -22.40 2.20
CA ARG A 107 18.70 -23.24 2.63
C ARG A 107 19.50 -23.77 1.45
N VAL A 108 18.84 -24.32 0.44
CA VAL A 108 19.52 -25.11 -0.60
C VAL A 108 19.99 -24.24 -1.75
N LYS A 109 19.20 -23.23 -2.13
CA LYS A 109 19.47 -22.42 -3.31
C LYS A 109 20.18 -21.11 -2.96
N TYR A 110 19.56 -20.27 -2.13
CA TYR A 110 20.01 -18.88 -2.00
C TYR A 110 21.16 -18.72 -1.01
N LEU A 111 21.09 -19.29 0.19
CA LEU A 111 22.20 -19.20 1.15
C LEU A 111 23.46 -19.90 0.66
N LYS A 112 23.32 -21.00 -0.10
CA LYS A 112 24.46 -21.68 -0.72
C LYS A 112 25.15 -20.78 -1.76
N LYS A 113 24.38 -20.07 -2.58
CA LYS A 113 24.91 -19.11 -3.56
C LYS A 113 25.65 -17.95 -2.90
N GLU A 114 25.10 -17.39 -1.82
CA GLU A 114 25.76 -16.30 -1.07
C GLU A 114 27.10 -16.76 -0.46
N LEU A 115 27.15 -18.00 0.06
CA LEU A 115 28.38 -18.60 0.58
C LEU A 115 29.42 -18.80 -0.52
N GLU A 116 29.02 -19.31 -1.69
CA GLU A 116 29.92 -19.46 -2.85
C GLU A 116 30.43 -18.11 -3.35
N HIS A 117 29.55 -17.11 -3.42
CA HIS A 117 29.91 -15.75 -3.81
C HIS A 117 30.96 -15.14 -2.88
N THR A 118 30.75 -15.25 -1.57
CA THR A 118 31.70 -14.75 -0.56
C THR A 118 33.04 -15.48 -0.64
N ASN A 119 33.03 -16.80 -0.80
CA ASN A 119 34.26 -17.58 -0.94
C ASN A 119 35.06 -17.19 -2.19
N ASN A 120 34.38 -16.83 -3.29
CA ASN A 120 35.06 -16.40 -4.50
C ASN A 120 35.70 -15.02 -4.32
N ILE A 121 35.01 -14.09 -3.64
CA ILE A 121 35.57 -12.77 -3.30
C ILE A 121 36.79 -12.89 -2.38
N LEU A 122 36.78 -13.84 -1.43
CA LEU A 122 37.89 -14.04 -0.50
C LEU A 122 39.10 -14.76 -1.12
N LYS A 123 38.89 -15.48 -2.24
CA LYS A 123 39.95 -16.20 -2.96
C LYS A 123 40.66 -15.36 -4.02
N SER A 124 40.06 -14.23 -4.43
CA SER A 124 40.63 -13.25 -5.35
C SER A 124 41.46 -12.22 -4.61
#